data_AF-A0A7Y2UW56-F1
#
_entry.id   AF-A0A7Y2UW56-F1
#
_cell.length_a   1.000
_cell.length_b   1.000
_cell.length_c   1.000
_cell.angle_alpha   90.00
_cell.angle_beta   90.00
_cell.angle_gamma   90.00
#
_symmetry.space_group_name_H-M   'P 1'
#
loop_
_entity.id
_entity.type
_entity.pdbx_description
1 polymer ?
#
loop_
_entity_poly.entity_id
_entity_poly.type
_entity_poly.pdbx_seq_one_letter_code
_entity_poly.pdbx_strand_id
1 'polypeptide(L)'
;MKKNIKWLVLILLLLTGVVVFWQYPKLNLISGFAAKNTASTLFISGRSLNSLEAYDHNVPLVKLASSSYDQKEKSALANVFGLMEREALCRDGLGCVLINGEFDPRAYSQMPTRDKKEISLPYPFGQMPPQDTLYENVDYPALETALDHVFADTVKTRTALILYKGNLIAERYAEGFNKDTPILGWSMTKSILATLYGILEYQGKIDVEDKVDLPSWKNDERKEISLNHLLRMQSGLAWDEDYSGISDVTEMLFMESNMAASQAAKEKVA
;
A
#
# COMPACT_ATOMS: atom_id res chain seq x y z
N MET A 1 -48.08 29.23 5.87
CA MET A 1 -46.90 28.99 4.99
C MET A 1 -45.55 29.23 5.66
N LYS A 2 -45.26 30.37 6.31
CA LYS A 2 -43.94 30.66 6.94
C LYS A 2 -43.52 29.69 8.07
N LYS A 3 -44.46 29.13 8.85
CA LYS A 3 -44.16 28.19 9.94
C LYS A 3 -43.63 26.84 9.42
N ASN A 4 -44.14 26.36 8.30
CA ASN A 4 -43.73 25.08 7.70
C ASN A 4 -42.37 25.18 7.01
N ILE A 5 -42.01 26.35 6.45
CA ILE A 5 -40.68 26.61 5.88
C ILE A 5 -39.59 26.56 6.97
N LYS A 6 -39.85 27.13 8.15
CA LYS A 6 -38.89 27.07 9.28
C LYS A 6 -38.61 25.64 9.73
N TRP A 7 -39.64 24.80 9.80
CA TRP A 7 -39.48 23.38 10.15
C TRP A 7 -38.74 22.60 9.07
N LEU A 8 -39.04 22.85 7.78
CA LEU A 8 -38.31 22.23 6.68
C LEU A 8 -36.82 22.62 6.69
N VAL A 9 -36.51 23.89 6.94
CA VAL A 9 -35.12 24.36 7.07
C VAL A 9 -34.43 23.71 8.28
N LEU A 10 -35.10 23.61 9.43
CA LEU A 10 -34.54 22.92 10.60
C LEU A 10 -34.28 21.44 10.35
N ILE A 11 -35.21 20.74 9.70
CA ILE A 11 -35.04 19.33 9.32
C ILE A 11 -33.87 19.17 8.34
N LEU A 12 -33.78 20.04 7.33
CA LEU A 12 -32.68 20.01 6.37
C LEU A 12 -31.33 20.26 7.05
N LEU A 13 -31.25 21.24 7.95
CA LEU A 13 -30.05 21.52 8.73
C LEU A 13 -29.66 20.34 9.63
N LEU A 14 -30.64 19.70 10.27
CA LEU A 14 -30.40 18.53 11.12
C LEU A 14 -29.91 17.34 10.30
N LEU A 15 -30.55 17.06 9.16
CA LEU A 15 -30.12 16.00 8.24
C LEU A 15 -28.70 16.27 7.70
N THR A 16 -28.42 17.52 7.32
CA THR A 16 -27.09 17.92 6.87
C THR A 16 -26.07 17.76 7.98
N GLY A 17 -26.39 18.17 9.21
CA GLY A 17 -25.54 17.99 10.39
C GLY A 17 -25.23 16.52 10.67
N VAL A 18 -26.21 15.62 10.53
CA VAL A 18 -26.02 14.17 10.69
C VAL A 18 -25.09 13.62 9.60
N VAL A 19 -25.31 13.99 8.34
CA VAL A 19 -24.46 13.54 7.22
C VAL A 19 -23.02 14.03 7.40
N VAL A 20 -22.84 15.30 7.77
CA VAL A 20 -21.51 15.87 8.05
C VAL A 20 -20.85 15.12 9.20
N PHE A 21 -21.55 14.93 10.32
CA PHE A 21 -21.01 14.21 11.48
C PHE A 21 -20.54 12.79 11.11
N TRP A 22 -21.31 12.07 10.29
CA TRP A 22 -20.95 10.71 9.83
C TRP A 22 -19.80 10.67 8.82
N GLN A 23 -19.72 11.66 7.93
CA GLN A 23 -18.72 11.67 6.86
C GLN A 23 -17.40 12.33 7.27
N TYR A 24 -17.42 13.19 8.31
CA TYR A 24 -16.26 13.97 8.74
C TYR A 24 -15.03 13.12 9.10
N PRO A 25 -15.14 11.99 9.83
CA PRO A 25 -13.96 11.16 10.14
C PRO A 25 -13.31 10.54 8.89
N LYS A 26 -14.08 10.28 7.82
CA LYS A 26 -13.53 9.74 6.57
C LYS A 26 -12.60 10.71 5.86
N LEU A 27 -12.70 12.02 6.12
CA LEU A 27 -11.77 13.02 5.58
C LEU A 27 -10.34 12.73 6.04
N ASN A 28 -10.17 12.24 7.28
CA ASN A 28 -8.86 11.86 7.82
C ASN A 28 -8.23 10.71 7.02
N LEU A 29 -9.02 9.69 6.68
CA LEU A 29 -8.56 8.56 5.86
C LEU A 29 -8.18 8.99 4.45
N ILE A 30 -9.02 9.84 3.82
CA ILE A 30 -8.77 10.36 2.47
C ILE A 30 -7.46 11.16 2.43
N SER A 31 -7.28 12.09 3.37
CA SER A 31 -6.05 12.88 3.48
C SER A 31 -4.83 12.00 3.78
N GLY A 32 -4.96 11.01 4.67
CA GLY A 32 -3.87 10.08 5.00
C GLY A 32 -3.44 9.25 3.79
N PHE A 33 -4.40 8.68 3.06
CA PHE A 33 -4.11 7.97 1.82
C PHE A 33 -3.43 8.88 0.80
N ALA A 34 -3.99 10.07 0.56
CA ALA A 34 -3.47 11.02 -0.43
C ALA A 34 -2.05 11.47 -0.08
N ALA A 35 -1.77 11.86 1.17
CA ALA A 35 -0.43 12.27 1.60
C ALA A 35 0.60 11.13 1.41
N LYS A 36 0.26 9.92 1.88
CA LYS A 36 1.14 8.75 1.76
C LYS A 36 1.41 8.38 0.31
N ASN A 37 0.38 8.38 -0.51
CA ASN A 37 0.48 8.00 -1.91
C ASN A 37 1.28 9.06 -2.70
N THR A 38 1.04 10.34 -2.44
CA THR A 38 1.84 11.45 -3.00
C THR A 38 3.32 11.32 -2.66
N ALA A 39 3.66 11.12 -1.39
CA ALA A 39 5.05 10.95 -0.97
C ALA A 39 5.71 9.73 -1.65
N SER A 40 5.02 8.58 -1.68
CA SER A 40 5.54 7.36 -2.32
C SER A 40 5.74 7.54 -3.83
N THR A 41 4.83 8.22 -4.49
CA THR A 41 4.86 8.41 -5.94
C THR A 41 5.98 9.37 -6.36
N LEU A 42 6.14 10.48 -5.64
CA LEU A 42 7.20 11.45 -5.90
C LEU A 42 8.60 10.91 -5.56
N PHE A 43 8.77 10.40 -4.33
CA PHE A 43 10.11 10.17 -3.77
C PHE A 43 10.60 8.72 -3.90
N ILE A 44 9.71 7.76 -4.16
CA ILE A 44 10.11 6.37 -4.48
C ILE A 44 9.99 6.13 -5.97
N SER A 45 8.84 6.48 -6.57
CA SER A 45 8.57 6.12 -7.97
C SER A 45 9.09 7.14 -8.99
N GLY A 46 9.50 8.34 -8.54
CA GLY A 46 10.00 9.41 -9.42
C GLY A 46 8.93 10.01 -10.36
N ARG A 47 7.65 9.75 -10.09
CA ARG A 47 6.52 10.23 -10.92
C ARG A 47 6.06 11.60 -10.44
N SER A 48 5.55 12.42 -11.36
CA SER A 48 5.06 13.77 -11.05
C SER A 48 3.71 13.77 -10.33
N LEU A 49 3.44 14.84 -9.57
CA LEU A 49 2.14 15.06 -8.92
C LEU A 49 0.99 15.09 -9.95
N ASN A 50 1.18 15.73 -11.10
CA ASN A 50 0.16 15.78 -12.15
C ASN A 50 -0.18 14.36 -12.68
N SER A 51 0.82 13.49 -12.83
CA SER A 51 0.58 12.09 -13.24
C SER A 51 -0.21 11.34 -12.17
N LEU A 52 0.13 11.54 -10.90
CA LEU A 52 -0.59 10.95 -9.78
C LEU A 52 -2.07 11.39 -9.75
N GLU A 53 -2.31 12.69 -9.86
CA GLU A 53 -3.66 13.25 -9.82
C GLU A 53 -4.54 12.76 -10.98
N ALA A 54 -3.96 12.64 -12.17
CA ALA A 54 -4.68 12.18 -13.36
C ALA A 54 -5.05 10.68 -13.30
N TYR A 55 -4.15 9.83 -12.79
CA TYR A 55 -4.27 8.37 -12.95
C TYR A 55 -4.53 7.60 -11.65
N ASP A 56 -4.01 8.07 -10.52
CA ASP A 56 -4.07 7.36 -9.22
C ASP A 56 -5.14 7.96 -8.30
N HIS A 57 -5.17 9.30 -8.16
CA HIS A 57 -6.12 9.99 -7.28
C HIS A 57 -7.46 10.31 -7.95
N ASN A 58 -7.59 10.09 -9.26
CA ASN A 58 -8.84 10.27 -9.99
C ASN A 58 -9.84 9.12 -9.77
N VAL A 59 -10.13 8.85 -8.49
CA VAL A 59 -11.12 7.89 -8.02
C VAL A 59 -12.06 8.59 -7.04
N PRO A 60 -13.27 8.05 -6.79
CA PRO A 60 -14.20 8.62 -5.83
C PRO A 60 -13.51 8.85 -4.46
N LEU A 61 -13.91 9.92 -3.78
CA LEU A 61 -13.37 10.38 -2.49
C LEU A 61 -11.92 10.90 -2.53
N VAL A 62 -10.97 10.16 -3.12
CA VAL A 62 -9.55 10.58 -3.16
C VAL A 62 -9.36 11.86 -3.96
N LYS A 63 -10.09 12.03 -5.07
CA LYS A 63 -10.04 13.26 -5.88
C LYS A 63 -10.48 14.55 -5.17
N LEU A 64 -11.06 14.42 -3.97
CA LEU A 64 -11.45 15.58 -3.15
C LEU A 64 -10.26 16.13 -2.35
N ALA A 65 -9.18 15.35 -2.22
CA ALA A 65 -7.97 15.78 -1.56
C ALA A 65 -7.13 16.68 -2.46
N SER A 66 -6.59 17.74 -1.89
CA SER A 66 -5.53 18.54 -2.47
C SER A 66 -4.20 18.10 -1.85
N SER A 67 -3.17 17.90 -2.66
CA SER A 67 -1.84 17.50 -2.19
C SER A 67 -0.78 18.54 -2.50
N SER A 68 0.24 18.63 -1.65
CA SER A 68 1.46 19.41 -1.87
C SER A 68 2.66 18.63 -1.35
N TYR A 69 3.89 19.08 -1.66
CA TYR A 69 5.10 18.38 -1.24
C TYR A 69 6.27 19.33 -1.00
N ASP A 70 7.20 18.89 -0.16
CA ASP A 70 8.50 19.52 0.06
C ASP A 70 9.61 18.60 -0.45
N GLN A 71 10.35 19.06 -1.46
CA GLN A 71 11.41 18.29 -2.09
C GLN A 71 12.63 18.07 -1.17
N LYS A 72 12.93 19.05 -0.31
CA LYS A 72 14.10 19.03 0.57
C LYS A 72 13.85 18.10 1.75
N GLU A 73 12.68 18.20 2.35
CA GLU A 73 12.27 17.34 3.48
C GLU A 73 11.81 15.95 3.01
N LYS A 74 11.60 15.75 1.69
CA LYS A 74 11.01 14.52 1.12
C LYS A 74 9.66 14.18 1.79
N SER A 75 8.82 15.19 1.97
CA SER A 75 7.50 15.05 2.59
C SER A 75 6.37 15.47 1.65
N ALA A 76 5.16 14.99 1.92
CA ALA A 76 3.94 15.39 1.25
C ALA A 76 2.82 15.66 2.25
N LEU A 77 2.04 16.70 1.97
CA LEU A 77 0.84 17.07 2.71
C LEU A 77 -0.39 16.78 1.85
N ALA A 78 -1.49 16.41 2.48
CA ALA A 78 -2.78 16.40 1.84
C ALA A 78 -3.90 16.76 2.81
N ASN A 79 -4.93 17.43 2.31
CA ASN A 79 -6.14 17.78 3.04
C ASN A 79 -7.37 17.69 2.12
N VAL A 80 -8.55 17.55 2.71
CA VAL A 80 -9.82 17.62 1.96
C VAL A 80 -10.48 18.95 2.26
N PHE A 81 -10.53 19.85 1.27
CA PHE A 81 -11.10 21.20 1.40
C PHE A 81 -10.49 22.02 2.56
N GLY A 82 -9.21 21.85 2.85
CA GLY A 82 -8.52 22.51 3.97
C GLY A 82 -8.78 21.87 5.34
N LEU A 83 -9.45 20.72 5.39
CA LEU A 83 -9.76 19.98 6.62
C LEU A 83 -8.92 18.70 6.71
N MET A 84 -8.68 18.28 7.96
CA MET A 84 -7.98 17.01 8.27
C MET A 84 -6.68 16.88 7.48
N GLU A 85 -5.79 17.87 7.61
CA GLU A 85 -4.48 17.80 6.96
C GLU A 85 -3.64 16.65 7.54
N ARG A 86 -2.94 15.95 6.65
CA ARG A 86 -2.07 14.82 6.99
C ARG A 86 -0.73 14.96 6.28
N GLU A 87 0.32 14.51 6.94
CA GLU A 87 1.68 14.52 6.41
C GLU A 87 2.23 13.10 6.28
N ALA A 88 2.94 12.85 5.18
CA ALA A 88 3.78 11.68 5.00
C ALA A 88 5.23 12.10 4.72
N LEU A 89 6.18 11.34 5.25
CA LEU A 89 7.62 11.58 5.10
C LEU A 89 8.31 10.33 4.53
N CYS A 90 9.20 10.53 3.57
CA CYS A 90 10.04 9.46 3.02
C CYS A 90 11.42 9.45 3.64
N ARG A 91 11.87 8.25 4.00
CA ARG A 91 13.20 7.99 4.58
C ARG A 91 13.98 7.07 3.66
N ASP A 92 15.24 7.41 3.46
CA ASP A 92 16.10 6.70 2.52
C ASP A 92 16.27 5.23 2.94
N GLY A 93 15.91 4.32 2.03
CA GLY A 93 15.97 2.88 2.27
C GLY A 93 14.85 2.30 3.16
N LEU A 94 13.99 3.12 3.75
CA LEU A 94 12.86 2.68 4.60
C LEU A 94 11.48 2.98 3.99
N GLY A 95 11.43 3.78 2.93
CA GLY A 95 10.18 4.17 2.27
C GLY A 95 9.46 5.30 2.97
N CYS A 96 8.19 5.51 2.62
CA CYS A 96 7.37 6.63 3.09
C CYS A 96 6.35 6.19 4.12
N VAL A 97 6.22 6.96 5.21
CA VAL A 97 5.35 6.68 6.33
C VAL A 97 4.52 7.92 6.68
N LEU A 98 3.30 7.71 7.17
CA LEU A 98 2.46 8.78 7.70
C LEU A 98 2.95 9.22 9.08
N ILE A 99 2.79 10.51 9.36
CA ILE A 99 3.03 11.10 10.67
C ILE A 99 1.72 11.03 11.47
N ASN A 100 1.69 10.15 12.46
CA ASN A 100 0.48 9.82 13.24
C ASN A 100 0.75 9.99 14.74
N GLY A 101 -0.08 10.80 15.41
CA GLY A 101 0.07 11.08 16.83
C GLY A 101 1.45 11.66 17.17
N GLU A 102 2.08 11.14 18.22
CA GLU A 102 3.41 11.56 18.70
C GLU A 102 4.57 10.92 17.92
N PHE A 103 4.31 10.09 16.92
CA PHE A 103 5.36 9.44 16.15
C PHE A 103 5.97 10.40 15.13
N ASP A 104 7.20 10.85 15.38
CA ASP A 104 8.00 11.60 14.41
C ASP A 104 8.99 10.67 13.68
N PRO A 105 8.76 10.34 12.40
CA PRO A 105 9.68 9.52 11.62
C PRO A 105 11.07 10.17 11.43
N ARG A 106 11.21 11.49 11.62
CA ARG A 106 12.49 12.21 11.49
C ARG A 106 13.48 11.85 12.60
N ALA A 107 12.97 11.45 13.77
CA ALA A 107 13.81 11.02 14.89
C ALA A 107 14.53 9.68 14.63
N TYR A 108 14.10 8.92 13.62
CA TYR A 108 14.68 7.62 13.28
C TYR A 108 15.80 7.75 12.26
N SER A 109 17.04 7.54 12.72
CA SER A 109 18.26 7.63 11.90
C SER A 109 18.77 6.29 11.37
N GLN A 110 18.15 5.16 11.73
CA GLN A 110 18.61 3.84 11.30
C GLN A 110 18.42 3.65 9.80
N MET A 111 19.51 3.40 9.09
CA MET A 111 19.48 3.10 7.66
C MET A 111 19.85 1.63 7.44
N PRO A 112 19.07 0.86 6.66
CA PRO A 112 19.39 -0.54 6.41
C PRO A 112 20.71 -0.63 5.63
N THR A 113 21.64 -1.44 6.12
CA THR A 113 22.84 -1.81 5.37
C THR A 113 22.44 -2.77 4.25
N ARG A 114 22.51 -2.30 3.00
CA ARG A 114 22.19 -3.09 1.81
C ARG A 114 23.48 -3.45 1.09
N ASP A 115 23.65 -4.74 0.78
CA ASP A 115 24.64 -5.14 -0.20
C ASP A 115 24.17 -4.66 -1.59
N LYS A 116 24.99 -3.86 -2.25
CA LYS A 116 24.72 -3.28 -3.58
C LYS A 116 25.57 -3.92 -4.67
N LYS A 117 26.12 -5.11 -4.41
CA LYS A 117 26.90 -5.83 -5.42
C LYS A 117 26.04 -6.08 -6.67
N GLU A 118 26.53 -5.61 -7.81
CA GLU A 118 25.95 -5.98 -9.10
C GLU A 118 26.15 -7.46 -9.37
N ILE A 119 25.07 -8.12 -9.75
CA ILE A 119 25.05 -9.49 -10.24
C ILE A 119 25.08 -9.39 -11.76
N SER A 120 26.25 -9.70 -12.33
CA SER A 120 26.52 -9.69 -13.78
C SER A 120 25.89 -10.90 -14.48
N LEU A 121 24.59 -11.14 -14.27
CA LEU A 121 23.76 -12.11 -14.98
C LEU A 121 22.63 -11.37 -15.72
N PRO A 122 22.11 -11.90 -16.83
CA PRO A 122 20.92 -11.35 -17.48
C PRO A 122 19.72 -11.33 -16.54
N TYR A 123 18.85 -10.33 -16.70
CA TYR A 123 17.52 -10.34 -16.07
C TYR A 123 16.76 -11.63 -16.42
N PRO A 124 16.07 -12.28 -15.46
CA PRO A 124 15.76 -11.84 -14.08
C PRO A 124 16.79 -12.25 -13.02
N PHE A 125 17.87 -12.93 -13.40
CA PHE A 125 18.85 -13.47 -12.44
C PHE A 125 19.91 -12.46 -12.01
N GLY A 126 20.07 -11.36 -12.74
CA GLY A 126 20.94 -10.25 -12.39
C GLY A 126 20.50 -8.94 -13.04
N GLN A 127 21.41 -7.97 -13.09
CA GLN A 127 21.13 -6.61 -13.55
C GLN A 127 21.56 -6.33 -15.00
N MET A 128 22.09 -7.31 -15.73
CA MET A 128 22.40 -7.13 -17.16
C MET A 128 21.11 -7.16 -18.00
N PRO A 129 21.12 -6.59 -19.22
CA PRO A 129 19.98 -6.68 -20.13
C PRO A 129 19.47 -8.12 -20.30
N PRO A 130 18.15 -8.31 -20.47
CA PRO A 130 17.58 -9.64 -20.70
C PRO A 130 18.20 -10.26 -21.95
N GLN A 131 18.36 -11.59 -21.93
CA GLN A 131 18.85 -12.31 -23.08
C GLN A 131 17.77 -12.35 -24.17
N ASP A 132 18.09 -11.80 -25.35
CA ASP A 132 17.20 -11.89 -26.51
C ASP A 132 17.05 -13.36 -26.94
N THR A 133 15.84 -13.89 -26.79
CA THR A 133 15.54 -15.30 -27.01
C THR A 133 14.16 -15.45 -27.65
N LEU A 134 14.13 -16.11 -28.81
CA LEU A 134 12.89 -16.58 -29.43
C LEU A 134 12.71 -18.08 -29.15
N TYR A 135 11.50 -18.46 -28.74
CA TYR A 135 11.13 -19.85 -28.51
C TYR A 135 10.18 -20.31 -29.61
N GLU A 136 10.56 -21.34 -30.37
CA GLU A 136 9.73 -21.89 -31.45
C GLU A 136 8.36 -22.38 -30.97
N ASN A 137 8.25 -22.76 -29.70
CA ASN A 137 7.02 -23.26 -29.09
C ASN A 137 6.13 -22.14 -28.51
N VAL A 138 6.46 -20.87 -28.74
CA VAL A 138 5.69 -19.71 -28.30
C VAL A 138 5.00 -19.07 -29.51
N ASP A 139 3.68 -18.95 -29.43
CA ASP A 139 2.89 -18.18 -30.40
C ASP A 139 2.97 -16.69 -30.04
N TYR A 140 3.97 -16.00 -30.61
CA TYR A 140 4.19 -14.58 -30.38
C TYR A 140 3.02 -13.69 -30.86
N PRO A 141 2.39 -13.94 -32.04
CA PRO A 141 1.17 -13.22 -32.41
C PRO A 141 0.04 -13.34 -31.37
N ALA A 142 -0.17 -14.52 -30.80
CA ALA A 142 -1.15 -14.70 -29.72
C ALA A 142 -0.74 -13.97 -28.43
N LEU A 143 0.56 -13.98 -28.09
CA LEU A 143 1.10 -13.23 -26.95
C LEU A 143 0.90 -11.72 -27.11
N GLU A 144 1.19 -11.16 -28.28
CA GLU A 144 0.95 -9.74 -28.56
C GLU A 144 -0.54 -9.40 -28.50
N THR A 145 -1.41 -10.28 -29.02
CA THR A 145 -2.87 -10.10 -28.89
C THR A 145 -3.32 -10.08 -27.42
N ALA A 146 -2.74 -10.94 -26.58
CA ALA A 146 -3.03 -10.94 -25.15
C ALA A 146 -2.52 -9.67 -24.47
N LEU A 147 -1.35 -9.16 -24.86
CA LEU A 147 -0.82 -7.89 -24.38
C LEU A 147 -1.72 -6.72 -24.81
N ASP A 148 -2.19 -6.70 -26.05
CA ASP A 148 -3.15 -5.69 -26.53
C ASP A 148 -4.42 -5.67 -25.68
N HIS A 149 -4.92 -6.87 -25.31
CA HIS A 149 -6.11 -6.98 -24.46
C HIS A 149 -5.89 -6.40 -23.06
N VAL A 150 -4.78 -6.74 -22.39
CA VAL A 150 -4.53 -6.23 -21.03
C VAL A 150 -4.14 -4.75 -21.00
N PHE A 151 -3.66 -4.19 -22.12
CA PHE A 151 -3.38 -2.76 -22.27
C PHE A 151 -4.54 -1.95 -22.85
N ALA A 152 -5.70 -2.56 -23.08
CA ALA A 152 -6.90 -1.79 -23.42
C ALA A 152 -7.22 -0.77 -22.31
N ASP A 153 -7.65 0.43 -22.71
CA ASP A 153 -7.88 1.58 -21.81
C ASP A 153 -8.81 1.27 -20.62
N THR A 154 -9.70 0.29 -20.77
CA THR A 154 -10.64 -0.15 -19.73
C THR A 154 -9.97 -0.90 -18.57
N VAL A 155 -8.81 -1.52 -18.80
CA VAL A 155 -8.10 -2.37 -17.82
C VAL A 155 -7.14 -1.54 -16.96
N LYS A 156 -6.61 -0.44 -17.49
CA LYS A 156 -5.66 0.48 -16.81
C LYS A 156 -4.36 -0.21 -16.35
N THR A 157 -3.89 -1.21 -17.11
CA THR A 157 -2.59 -1.85 -16.86
C THR A 157 -1.45 -0.85 -17.02
N ARG A 158 -0.50 -0.86 -16.08
CA ARG A 158 0.68 0.02 -16.11
C ARG A 158 1.89 -0.67 -16.68
N THR A 159 2.10 -1.93 -16.29
CA THR A 159 3.25 -2.73 -16.67
C THR A 159 2.82 -4.19 -16.81
N ALA A 160 3.37 -4.90 -17.79
CA ALA A 160 3.25 -6.35 -17.89
C ALA A 160 4.57 -6.94 -18.38
N LEU A 161 5.02 -8.02 -17.74
CA LEU A 161 6.24 -8.73 -18.08
C LEU A 161 5.93 -10.23 -18.11
N ILE A 162 6.41 -10.92 -19.15
CA ILE A 162 6.21 -12.35 -19.34
C ILE A 162 7.57 -13.04 -19.37
N LEU A 163 7.78 -13.90 -18.37
CA LEU A 163 8.97 -14.72 -18.25
C LEU A 163 8.66 -16.16 -18.65
N TYR A 164 9.44 -16.72 -19.56
CA TYR A 164 9.34 -18.12 -19.97
C TYR A 164 10.72 -18.77 -19.90
N LYS A 165 10.81 -19.90 -19.18
CA LYS A 165 12.08 -20.62 -18.93
C LYS A 165 13.20 -19.69 -18.44
N GLY A 166 12.87 -18.76 -17.54
CA GLY A 166 13.83 -17.82 -16.97
C GLY A 166 14.29 -16.70 -17.90
N ASN A 167 13.65 -16.52 -19.06
CA ASN A 167 13.96 -15.44 -20.00
C ASN A 167 12.75 -14.52 -20.17
N LEU A 168 13.00 -13.21 -20.28
CA LEU A 168 11.97 -12.24 -20.60
C LEU A 168 11.63 -12.36 -22.09
N ILE A 169 10.40 -12.77 -22.40
CA ILE A 169 9.96 -12.98 -23.79
C ILE A 169 9.02 -11.88 -24.30
N ALA A 170 8.46 -11.08 -23.39
CA ALA A 170 7.74 -9.86 -23.71
C ALA A 170 7.65 -8.95 -22.49
N GLU A 171 7.67 -7.64 -22.73
CA GLU A 171 7.39 -6.61 -21.74
C GLU A 171 6.64 -5.45 -22.41
N ARG A 172 5.74 -4.82 -21.67
CA ARG A 172 5.02 -3.63 -22.15
C ARG A 172 4.76 -2.70 -20.97
N TYR A 173 4.81 -1.40 -21.25
CA TYR A 173 4.68 -0.33 -20.29
C TYR A 173 3.69 0.70 -20.81
N ALA A 174 2.81 1.20 -19.93
CA ALA A 174 1.93 2.32 -20.23
C ALA A 174 2.76 3.62 -20.31
N GLU A 175 2.17 4.65 -20.91
CA GLU A 175 2.81 5.96 -21.01
C GLU A 175 3.24 6.48 -19.62
N GLY A 176 4.50 6.93 -19.53
CA GLY A 176 5.09 7.41 -18.27
C GLY A 176 5.62 6.32 -17.33
N PHE A 177 5.52 5.04 -17.72
CA PHE A 177 6.13 3.92 -17.01
C PHE A 177 7.25 3.29 -17.85
N ASN A 178 8.23 2.70 -17.18
CA ASN A 178 9.32 1.95 -17.80
C ASN A 178 9.79 0.83 -16.87
N LYS A 179 10.78 0.05 -17.33
CA LYS A 179 11.39 -1.06 -16.58
C LYS A 179 11.94 -0.69 -15.19
N ASP A 180 12.29 0.57 -15.00
CA ASP A 180 12.89 1.08 -13.76
C ASP A 180 11.86 1.74 -12.84
N THR A 181 10.58 1.83 -13.26
CA THR A 181 9.53 2.49 -12.49
C THR A 181 8.97 1.54 -11.42
N PRO A 182 9.16 1.83 -10.11
CA PRO A 182 8.54 1.05 -9.05
C PRO A 182 7.01 1.12 -9.11
N ILE A 183 6.35 -0.02 -8.92
CA ILE A 183 4.89 -0.12 -8.82
C ILE A 183 4.49 -0.51 -7.41
N LEU A 184 3.39 0.07 -6.92
CA LEU A 184 2.85 -0.22 -5.59
C LEU A 184 2.45 -1.70 -5.49
N GLY A 185 3.17 -2.46 -4.67
CA GLY A 185 3.02 -3.91 -4.58
C GLY A 185 1.77 -4.40 -3.85
N TRP A 186 1.17 -3.57 -2.96
CA TRP A 186 0.04 -3.97 -2.11
C TRP A 186 0.26 -5.36 -1.48
N SER A 187 -0.75 -6.24 -1.51
CA SER A 187 -0.69 -7.59 -0.96
C SER A 187 0.31 -8.51 -1.65
N MET A 188 0.82 -8.20 -2.84
CA MET A 188 1.93 -8.98 -3.44
C MET A 188 3.17 -9.00 -2.52
N THR A 189 3.34 -7.95 -1.71
CA THR A 189 4.41 -7.86 -0.71
C THR A 189 4.34 -8.97 0.34
N LYS A 190 3.14 -9.51 0.64
CA LYS A 190 2.98 -10.61 1.60
C LYS A 190 3.73 -11.87 1.15
N SER A 191 3.76 -12.16 -0.15
CA SER A 191 4.50 -13.29 -0.71
C SER A 191 6.02 -13.14 -0.50
N ILE A 192 6.53 -11.92 -0.64
CA ILE A 192 7.94 -11.62 -0.34
C ILE A 192 8.21 -11.80 1.15
N LEU A 193 7.34 -11.27 2.01
CA LEU A 193 7.47 -11.45 3.46
C LEU A 193 7.49 -12.93 3.86
N ALA A 194 6.53 -13.73 3.38
CA ALA A 194 6.47 -15.16 3.65
C ALA A 194 7.72 -15.91 3.14
N THR A 195 8.23 -15.52 1.97
CA THR A 195 9.49 -16.08 1.42
C THR A 195 10.67 -15.78 2.34
N LEU A 196 10.77 -14.58 2.91
CA LEU A 196 11.84 -14.24 3.86
C LEU A 196 11.76 -15.08 5.14
N TYR A 197 10.56 -15.35 5.66
CA TYR A 197 10.38 -16.26 6.80
C TYR A 197 10.81 -17.69 6.44
N GLY A 198 10.41 -18.21 5.28
CA GLY A 198 10.85 -19.53 4.82
C GLY A 198 12.37 -19.64 4.64
N ILE A 199 13.05 -18.57 4.21
CA ILE A 199 14.52 -18.53 4.16
C ILE A 199 15.12 -18.61 5.57
N LEU A 200 14.56 -17.88 6.54
CA LEU A 200 15.04 -17.93 7.92
C LEU A 200 14.84 -19.32 8.55
N GLU A 201 13.70 -19.95 8.29
CA GLU A 201 13.41 -21.33 8.73
C GLU A 201 14.37 -22.32 8.09
N TYR A 202 14.58 -22.26 6.77
CA TYR A 202 15.56 -23.10 6.06
C TYR A 202 16.99 -22.94 6.62
N GLN A 203 17.34 -21.73 7.07
CA GLN A 203 18.61 -21.44 7.72
C GLN A 203 18.67 -21.88 9.19
N GLY A 204 17.60 -22.46 9.75
CA GLY A 204 17.49 -22.86 11.15
C GLY A 204 17.51 -21.69 12.13
N LYS A 205 17.15 -20.47 11.68
CA LYS A 205 17.14 -19.25 12.52
C LYS A 205 15.84 -19.03 13.27
N ILE A 206 14.75 -19.60 12.77
CA ILE A 206 13.42 -19.61 13.38
C ILE A 206 12.80 -20.98 13.15
N ASP A 207 11.82 -21.35 13.98
CA ASP A 207 10.84 -22.39 13.67
C ASP A 207 9.49 -21.70 13.48
N VAL A 208 8.83 -21.88 12.33
CA VAL A 208 7.53 -21.24 12.09
C VAL A 208 6.41 -21.84 12.96
N GLU A 209 6.62 -23.01 13.55
CA GLU A 209 5.70 -23.60 14.51
C GLU A 209 5.84 -23.00 15.91
N ASP A 210 6.88 -22.18 16.16
CA ASP A 210 7.04 -21.46 17.42
C ASP A 210 5.84 -20.54 17.69
N LYS A 211 5.43 -20.54 18.97
CA LYS A 211 4.41 -19.62 19.47
C LYS A 211 4.94 -18.19 19.48
N VAL A 212 4.08 -17.25 19.13
CA VAL A 212 4.41 -15.83 19.12
C VAL A 212 4.54 -15.33 20.56
N ASP A 213 5.75 -14.93 20.98
CA ASP A 213 6.01 -14.40 22.33
C ASP A 213 5.67 -12.90 22.41
N LEU A 214 4.38 -12.60 22.51
CA LEU A 214 3.89 -11.25 22.82
C LEU A 214 3.48 -11.17 24.31
N PRO A 215 3.98 -10.18 25.08
CA PRO A 215 3.59 -10.02 26.49
C PRO A 215 2.08 -9.94 26.72
N SER A 216 1.35 -9.31 25.80
CA SER A 216 -0.11 -9.17 25.86
C SER A 216 -0.87 -10.48 25.64
N TRP A 217 -0.24 -11.52 25.10
CA TRP A 217 -0.90 -12.79 24.77
C TRP A 217 -0.67 -13.87 25.83
N LYS A 218 0.28 -13.67 26.76
CA LYS A 218 0.73 -14.71 27.72
C LYS A 218 -0.38 -15.31 28.58
N ASN A 219 -1.43 -14.52 28.86
CA ASN A 219 -2.47 -14.87 29.81
C ASN A 219 -3.82 -15.20 29.15
N ASP A 220 -3.88 -15.34 27.82
CA ASP A 220 -5.10 -15.72 27.10
C ASP A 220 -4.82 -16.72 25.96
N GLU A 221 -5.87 -17.10 25.23
CA GLU A 221 -5.79 -18.12 24.18
C GLU A 221 -4.89 -17.75 22.99
N ARG A 222 -4.55 -16.46 22.81
CA ARG A 222 -3.66 -16.01 21.74
C ARG A 222 -2.24 -16.52 21.91
N LYS A 223 -1.84 -16.94 23.13
CA LYS A 223 -0.53 -17.61 23.35
C LYS A 223 -0.32 -18.87 22.50
N GLU A 224 -1.40 -19.47 21.99
CA GLU A 224 -1.35 -20.65 21.13
C GLU A 224 -1.15 -20.32 19.64
N ILE A 225 -1.12 -19.03 19.28
CA ILE A 225 -0.89 -18.59 17.90
C ILE A 225 0.60 -18.76 17.55
N SER A 226 0.90 -19.57 16.54
CA SER A 226 2.25 -19.72 15.99
C SER A 226 2.54 -18.70 14.89
N LEU A 227 3.81 -18.56 14.50
CA LEU A 227 4.19 -17.78 13.32
C LEU A 227 3.50 -18.33 12.05
N ASN A 228 3.39 -19.65 11.93
CA ASN A 228 2.69 -20.32 10.83
C ASN A 228 1.21 -19.92 10.75
N HIS A 229 0.51 -19.82 11.89
CA HIS A 229 -0.86 -19.31 11.91
C HIS A 229 -0.95 -17.88 11.36
N LEU A 230 -0.02 -16.99 11.71
CA LEU A 230 0.00 -15.63 11.19
C LEU A 230 0.30 -15.59 9.69
N LEU A 231 1.32 -16.33 9.23
CA LEU A 231 1.74 -16.36 7.82
C LEU A 231 0.65 -16.91 6.89
N ARG A 232 -0.24 -17.77 7.40
CA ARG A 232 -1.33 -18.40 6.65
C ARG A 232 -2.70 -17.75 6.86
N MET A 233 -2.77 -16.65 7.60
CA MET A 233 -4.04 -15.99 7.96
C MET A 233 -5.01 -16.91 8.72
N GLN A 234 -4.48 -17.75 9.62
CA GLN A 234 -5.21 -18.73 10.42
C GLN A 234 -5.13 -18.44 11.93
N SER A 235 -4.90 -17.20 12.31
CA SER A 235 -4.73 -16.81 13.72
C SER A 235 -6.02 -16.75 14.52
N GLY A 236 -7.18 -16.66 13.86
CA GLY A 236 -8.48 -16.52 14.52
C GLY A 236 -8.68 -15.15 15.18
N LEU A 237 -7.83 -14.16 14.91
CA LEU A 237 -7.99 -12.79 15.42
C LEU A 237 -9.12 -12.06 14.67
N ALA A 238 -9.93 -11.29 15.40
CA ALA A 238 -10.95 -10.43 14.83
C ALA A 238 -10.32 -9.43 13.86
N TRP A 239 -10.92 -9.30 12.67
CA TRP A 239 -10.43 -8.40 11.63
C TRP A 239 -11.56 -7.99 10.68
N ASP A 240 -11.79 -6.70 10.55
CA ASP A 240 -12.67 -6.10 9.54
C ASP A 240 -11.86 -5.49 8.37
N GLU A 241 -11.91 -6.13 7.21
CA GLU A 241 -11.18 -5.73 5.99
C GLU A 241 -12.10 -5.08 4.95
N ASP A 242 -12.72 -3.96 5.29
CA ASP A 242 -13.51 -3.15 4.35
C ASP A 242 -12.80 -1.84 3.98
N TYR A 243 -12.26 -1.77 2.76
CA TYR A 243 -11.59 -0.57 2.24
C TYR A 243 -12.54 0.59 1.86
N SER A 244 -13.87 0.37 1.87
CA SER A 244 -14.85 1.37 1.47
C SER A 244 -15.23 2.36 2.59
N GLY A 245 -14.84 2.05 3.83
CA GLY A 245 -15.25 2.77 5.01
C GLY A 245 -14.16 2.89 6.07
N ILE A 246 -14.59 3.10 7.31
CA ILE A 246 -13.73 3.02 8.49
C ILE A 246 -13.86 1.60 9.00
N SER A 247 -12.73 0.90 9.01
CA SER A 247 -12.58 -0.53 9.31
C SER A 247 -11.15 -0.76 9.77
N ASP A 248 -10.88 -1.92 10.39
CA ASP A 248 -9.57 -2.23 10.96
C ASP A 248 -8.40 -2.00 9.99
N VAL A 249 -8.58 -2.36 8.71
CA VAL A 249 -7.54 -2.16 7.69
C VAL A 249 -7.27 -0.69 7.38
N THR A 250 -8.30 0.16 7.35
CA THR A 250 -8.14 1.59 7.04
C THR A 250 -7.62 2.37 8.25
N GLU A 251 -8.03 2.00 9.46
CA GLU A 251 -7.48 2.56 10.70
C GLU A 251 -5.99 2.19 10.82
N MET A 252 -5.66 0.91 10.66
CA MET A 252 -4.29 0.42 10.68
C MET A 252 -3.42 1.16 9.66
N LEU A 253 -3.86 1.29 8.41
CA LEU A 253 -3.02 1.89 7.36
C LEU A 253 -2.84 3.40 7.50
N PHE A 254 -3.84 4.13 7.99
CA PHE A 254 -3.88 5.59 7.87
C PHE A 254 -4.01 6.36 9.18
N MET A 255 -4.30 5.69 10.30
CA MET A 255 -4.50 6.36 11.60
C MET A 255 -3.55 5.83 12.68
N GLU A 256 -3.17 4.57 12.62
CA GLU A 256 -2.28 3.97 13.61
C GLU A 256 -0.82 4.42 13.44
N SER A 257 -0.15 4.71 14.55
CA SER A 257 1.31 4.94 14.57
C SER A 257 2.08 3.63 14.68
N ASN A 258 1.47 2.59 15.27
CA ASN A 258 2.02 1.25 15.37
C ASN A 258 1.00 0.20 14.89
N MET A 259 1.07 -0.11 13.60
CA MET A 259 0.18 -1.07 12.92
C MET A 259 0.25 -2.49 13.51
N ALA A 260 1.40 -2.90 14.05
CA ALA A 260 1.55 -4.22 14.66
C ALA A 260 0.89 -4.29 16.04
N ALA A 261 0.95 -3.20 16.81
CA ALA A 261 0.32 -3.14 18.13
C ALA A 261 -1.22 -3.17 18.04
N SER A 262 -1.80 -2.46 17.07
CA SER A 262 -3.26 -2.50 16.85
C SER A 262 -3.72 -3.91 16.49
N GLN A 263 -2.95 -4.65 15.67
CA GLN A 263 -3.24 -6.05 15.39
C GLN A 263 -3.07 -6.96 16.62
N ALA A 264 -2.03 -6.74 17.42
CA ALA A 264 -1.78 -7.53 18.63
C ALA A 264 -2.88 -7.35 19.70
N ALA A 265 -3.61 -6.24 19.67
CA ALA A 265 -4.72 -5.96 20.58
C ALA A 265 -6.01 -6.70 20.21
N LYS A 266 -6.15 -7.19 18.96
CA LYS A 266 -7.36 -7.86 18.49
C LYS A 266 -7.70 -9.09 19.32
N GLU A 267 -8.99 -9.26 19.59
CA GLU A 267 -9.52 -10.41 20.31
C GLU A 267 -9.47 -11.66 19.41
N LYS A 268 -9.32 -12.82 20.02
CA LYS A 268 -9.45 -14.10 19.33
C LYS A 268 -10.94 -14.46 19.27
N VAL A 269 -11.45 -14.76 18.08
CA VAL A 269 -12.87 -15.04 17.82
C VAL A 269 -13.13 -16.43 17.24
N ALA A 270 -12.09 -17.20 16.94
CA ALA A 270 -12.16 -18.58 16.45
C ALA A 270 -11.00 -19.42 17.01
#